data_AF-A0A9C7Z7D2-F1
#
_entry.id   AF-A0A9C7Z7D2-F1
#
_cell.length_a   1.000
_cell.length_b   1.000
_cell.length_c   1.000
_cell.angle_alpha   90.00
_cell.angle_beta   90.00
_cell.angle_gamma   90.00
#
_symmetry.space_group_name_H-M   'P 1'
#
loop_
_entity.id
_entity.type
_entity.pdbx_description
1 polymer ?
#
loop_
_entity_poly.entity_id
_entity_poly.type
_entity_poly.pdbx_seq_one_letter_code
_entity_poly.pdbx_strand_id
1 'polypeptide(L)' 'VVAADETLDQIASTMNVTTAQLMADNNLVSPSEITVGETLYATTNGLVHVIKRGQTLTDIFITYGVPIDKIT' A
#
# COMPACT_ATOMS: atom_id res chain seq x y z
N VAL A 1 -9.36 6.18 10.11
CA VAL A 1 -8.75 7.37 10.76
C VAL A 1 -7.74 6.87 11.75
N VAL A 2 -6.50 7.37 11.70
CA VAL A 2 -5.38 6.90 12.53
C VAL A 2 -5.62 7.28 13.99
N ALA A 3 -5.62 6.31 14.89
CA ALA A 3 -5.68 6.52 16.34
C ALA A 3 -4.27 6.70 16.94
N ALA A 4 -4.21 7.19 18.19
CA ALA A 4 -2.96 7.25 18.92
C ALA A 4 -2.39 5.84 19.13
N ASP A 5 -1.08 5.69 18.92
CA ASP A 5 -0.34 4.43 19.04
C ASP A 5 -0.69 3.33 18.03
N GLU A 6 -1.51 3.62 17.00
CA GLU A 6 -1.70 2.70 15.88
C GLU A 6 -0.52 2.74 14.91
N THR A 7 -0.09 1.56 14.47
CA THR A 7 0.86 1.42 13.37
C THR A 7 0.15 1.16 12.05
N LEU A 8 0.82 1.48 10.94
CA LEU A 8 0.27 1.22 9.61
C LEU A 8 -0.02 -0.27 9.38
N ASP A 9 0.78 -1.18 9.96
CA ASP A 9 0.55 -2.62 9.92
C ASP A 9 -0.74 -3.03 10.64
N GLN A 10 -1.02 -2.45 11.81
CA GLN A 10 -2.25 -2.73 12.56
C GLN A 10 -3.49 -2.24 11.80
N ILE A 11 -3.40 -1.06 11.20
CA ILE A 11 -4.49 -0.48 10.40
C ILE A 11 -4.72 -1.33 9.16
N ALA A 12 -3.66 -1.68 8.42
CA ALA A 12 -3.75 -2.53 7.23
C ALA A 12 -4.39 -3.90 7.54
N SER A 13 -3.97 -4.52 8.65
CA SER A 13 -4.55 -5.78 9.14
C SER A 13 -6.04 -5.65 9.44
N THR A 14 -6.45 -4.56 10.11
CA THR A 14 -7.85 -4.28 10.43
C THR A 14 -8.70 -4.06 9.18
N MET A 15 -8.12 -3.46 8.15
CA MET A 15 -8.75 -3.24 6.85
C MET A 15 -8.64 -4.44 5.90
N ASN A 16 -8.00 -5.53 6.35
CA ASN A 16 -7.76 -6.75 5.58
C ASN A 16 -7.05 -6.48 4.24
N VAL A 17 -6.10 -5.55 4.24
CA VAL A 17 -5.21 -5.21 3.12
C VAL A 17 -3.75 -5.36 3.54
N THR A 18 -2.83 -5.39 2.58
CA THR A 18 -1.40 -5.36 2.90
C THR A 18 -0.95 -3.95 3.25
N THR A 19 0.11 -3.82 4.05
CA THR A 19 0.70 -2.51 4.35
C THR A 19 1.15 -1.79 3.09
N ALA A 20 1.74 -2.52 2.14
CA ALA A 20 2.16 -1.96 0.86
C ALA A 20 0.98 -1.44 0.01
N GLN A 21 -0.16 -2.15 0.02
CA GLN A 21 -1.38 -1.68 -0.63
C GLN A 21 -1.88 -0.39 0.03
N LEU A 22 -1.95 -0.37 1.36
CA LEU A 22 -2.39 0.81 2.11
C LEU A 22 -1.45 2.01 1.91
N MET A 23 -0.13 1.78 1.82
CA MET A 23 0.84 2.83 1.47
C MET A 23 0.61 3.35 0.06
N ALA A 24 0.42 2.48 -0.92
CA ALA A 24 0.19 2.86 -2.30
C ALA A 24 -1.11 3.65 -2.48
N ASP A 25 -2.20 3.24 -1.82
CA ASP A 25 -3.49 3.93 -1.85
C ASP A 25 -3.43 5.36 -1.26
N ASN A 26 -2.50 5.60 -0.33
CA ASN A 26 -2.35 6.88 0.36
C ASN A 26 -1.08 7.64 -0.03
N ASN A 27 -0.36 7.20 -1.06
CA ASN A 27 0.92 7.78 -1.53
C ASN A 27 1.98 7.94 -0.42
N LEU A 28 2.05 6.98 0.52
CA LEU A 28 3.04 6.97 1.59
C LEU A 28 4.36 6.37 1.08
N VAL A 29 5.47 7.04 1.39
CA VAL A 29 6.82 6.56 1.03
C VAL A 29 7.38 5.67 2.14
N SER A 30 6.99 5.94 3.40
CA SER A 30 7.36 5.11 4.53
C SER A 30 6.18 4.83 5.49
N PRO A 31 6.16 3.66 6.17
CA PRO A 31 5.10 3.33 7.13
C PRO A 31 5.02 4.29 8.33
N SER A 32 6.10 5.02 8.61
CA SER A 32 6.23 5.96 9.71
C SER A 32 5.70 7.37 9.40
N GLU A 33 5.21 7.63 8.19
CA GLU A 33 4.69 8.94 7.78
C GLU A 33 3.26 9.23 8.25
N ILE A 34 2.57 8.25 8.84
CA ILE A 34 1.19 8.42 9.30
C ILE A 34 1.09 9.35 10.52
N THR A 35 0.09 10.24 10.49
CA THR A 35 -0.18 11.16 11.60
C THR A 35 -1.51 10.82 12.28
N VAL A 36 -1.56 10.96 13.61
CA VAL A 36 -2.81 10.78 14.37
C VAL A 36 -3.90 11.72 13.83
N GLY A 37 -5.08 11.17 13.57
CA GLY A 37 -6.21 11.89 12.97
C GLY A 37 -6.23 11.89 11.44
N GLU A 38 -5.22 11.34 10.78
CA GLU A 38 -5.19 11.19 9.32
C GLU A 38 -6.24 10.18 8.85
N THR A 39 -6.86 10.46 7.69
CA THR A 39 -7.81 9.54 7.06
C THR A 39 -7.10 8.75 5.98
N LEU A 40 -6.93 7.45 6.21
CA LEU A 40 -6.38 6.51 5.24
C LEU A 40 -7.50 5.86 4.43
N TYR A 41 -7.25 5.68 3.14
CA TYR A 41 -8.12 5.01 2.18
C TYR A 41 -7.51 3.65 1.82
N ALA A 42 -8.33 2.60 1.77
CA ALA A 42 -7.91 1.32 1.23
C ALA A 42 -8.86 0.94 0.10
N THR A 43 -8.31 0.66 -1.08
CA THR A 43 -9.09 0.20 -2.20
C THR A 43 -9.29 -1.31 -2.07
N THR A 44 -10.54 -1.74 -1.88
CA THR A 44 -10.89 -3.18 -1.81
C THR A 44 -10.93 -3.85 -3.19
N ASN A 45 -11.11 -3.05 -4.23
CA ASN A 45 -10.85 -3.46 -5.61
C ASN A 45 -9.34 -3.31 -5.81
N GLY A 46 -8.61 -4.41 -6.03
CA GLY A 46 -7.14 -4.40 -6.09
C GLY A 46 -6.53 -3.27 -6.93
N LEU A 47 -5.31 -2.88 -6.61
CA LEU A 47 -4.63 -1.76 -7.25
C LEU A 47 -4.45 -1.98 -8.76
N VAL A 48 -4.97 -1.06 -9.57
CA VAL A 48 -4.75 -1.06 -11.02
C VAL A 48 -3.52 -0.22 -11.33
N HIS A 49 -2.42 -0.88 -11.70
CA HIS A 49 -1.21 -0.21 -12.17
C HIS A 49 -1.15 -0.22 -13.70
N VAL A 50 -1.03 0.97 -14.30
CA VAL A 50 -0.82 1.10 -15.75
C VAL A 50 0.68 1.04 -16.04
N ILE A 51 1.09 -0.01 -16.75
CA ILE A 51 2.49 -0.24 -17.10
C ILE A 51 3.00 0.90 -18.01
N LYS A 52 4.13 1.49 -17.62
CA LYS A 52 4.81 2.52 -18.41
C LYS A 52 5.76 1.88 -19.42
N ARG A 53 6.01 2.54 -20.56
CA ARG A 53 6.96 2.05 -21.56
C ARG A 53 8.35 1.85 -20.90
N GLY A 54 8.87 0.63 -20.99
CA GLY A 54 10.18 0.27 -20.42
C GLY A 54 10.14 -0.25 -18.98
N GLN A 55 8.96 -0.28 -18.34
CA GLN A 55 8.80 -0.85 -17.01
C GLN A 55 8.79 -2.39 -17.05
N THR A 56 9.36 -3.00 -16.02
CA THR A 56 9.48 -4.45 -15.84
C THR A 56 8.65 -4.95 -14.67
N LEU A 57 8.39 -6.26 -14.61
CA LEU A 57 7.77 -6.88 -13.43
C LEU A 57 8.60 -6.68 -12.16
N THR A 58 9.93 -6.61 -12.27
CA THR A 58 10.82 -6.29 -11.14
C THR A 58 10.55 -4.89 -10.61
N ASP A 59 10.31 -3.90 -11.48
CA ASP A 59 9.97 -2.53 -11.05
C ASP A 59 8.64 -2.50 -10.30
N ILE A 60 7.66 -3.31 -10.74
CA ILE A 60 6.36 -3.44 -10.09
C ILE A 60 6.53 -4.14 -8.73
N PHE A 61 7.32 -5.21 -8.65
CA PHE A 61 7.67 -5.87 -7.38
C PHE A 61 8.33 -4.89 -6.40
N ILE A 62 9.29 -4.07 -6.84
CA ILE A 62 9.96 -3.08 -5.97
C ILE A 62 8.96 -2.00 -5.51
N THR A 63 8.06 -1.57 -6.39
CA THR A 63 7.08 -0.52 -6.08
C THR A 63 6.06 -0.97 -5.05
N TYR A 64 5.54 -2.20 -5.19
CA TYR A 64 4.41 -2.69 -4.39
C TYR A 64 4.77 -3.76 -3.36
N GLY A 65 6.01 -4.27 -3.37
CA GLY A 65 6.42 -5.38 -2.50
C GLY A 65 5.67 -6.69 -2.76
N VAL A 66 4.99 -6.83 -3.89
CA VAL A 66 4.16 -8.00 -4.23
C VAL A 66 5.00 -9.00 -5.04
N PRO A 67 5.19 -10.25 -4.57
CA PRO A 67 5.92 -11.29 -5.29
C PRO A 67 5.46 -11.42 -6.75
N ILE A 68 6.41 -11.63 -7.67
CA ILE A 68 6.13 -11.63 -9.11
C ILE A 68 5.06 -12.67 -9.49
N ASP A 69 5.00 -13.81 -8.80
CA ASP A 69 4.01 -14.88 -9.00
C ASP A 69 2.57 -14.50 -8.58
N LYS A 70 2.41 -13.36 -7.92
CA LYS A 70 1.11 -12.80 -7.51
C LYS A 70 0.61 -11.68 -8.42
N ILE A 71 1.38 -11.30 -9.44
CA ILE A 71 0.98 -10.30 -10.44
C ILE A 71 0.22 -11.03 -11.56
N THR A 72 -1.09 -10.81 -11.66
CA THR A 72 -2.00 -11.46 -12.64
C THR A 72 -2.62 -10.47 -13.61
#